data_AF-A0ABD2R3Y0-F1
#
_entry.id   AF-A0ABD2R3Y0-F1
#
_cell.length_a   1.000
_cell.length_b   1.000
_cell.length_c   1.000
_cell.angle_alpha   90.00
_cell.angle_beta   90.00
_cell.angle_gamma   90.00
#
_symmetry.space_group_name_H-M   'P 1'
#
loop_
_entity.id
_entity.type
_entity.pdbx_description
1 polymer ?
#
loop_
_entity_poly.entity_id
_entity_poly.type
_entity_poly.pdbx_seq_one_letter_code
_entity_poly.pdbx_strand_id
1 'polypeptide(L)'
;MGLLSGSNFVFCSPKPREKSEELKARLRKLDEASERKAYDELVKDITPRKHVDEPFSSYKDQMGFGLHVGIAMFTGYLMGYFPFRALFNHSPAMSAAGGILGLVIAMLVETLLFIIRTSSLDKKPARKATSFTITQKKNQ
;
A
#
# COMPACT_ATOMS: atom_id res chain seq x y z
N MET A 1 59.05 -45.28 -9.55
CA MET A 1 57.71 -44.61 -9.56
C MET A 1 56.81 -45.39 -8.62
N GLY A 2 56.10 -44.84 -7.64
CA GLY A 2 55.93 -43.46 -7.23
C GLY A 2 55.74 -43.40 -5.71
N LEU A 3 56.24 -42.32 -5.12
CA LEU A 3 56.33 -42.12 -3.67
C LEU A 3 54.97 -41.81 -2.98
N LEU A 4 53.86 -41.80 -3.73
CA LEU A 4 52.58 -41.22 -3.29
C LEU A 4 51.38 -42.15 -3.51
N SER A 5 51.60 -43.44 -3.77
CA SER A 5 50.51 -44.40 -3.98
C SER A 5 49.92 -44.86 -2.65
N GLY A 6 49.09 -44.03 -2.02
CA GLY A 6 48.41 -44.36 -0.76
C GLY A 6 47.96 -43.18 0.10
N SER A 7 48.33 -41.94 -0.23
CA SER A 7 47.88 -40.77 0.53
C SER A 7 46.44 -40.40 0.16
N ASN A 8 45.46 -40.91 0.90
CA ASN A 8 44.10 -40.37 0.88
C ASN A 8 44.08 -39.16 1.82
N PHE A 9 44.00 -37.94 1.28
CA PHE A 9 43.81 -36.75 2.09
C PHE A 9 42.42 -36.81 2.72
N VAL A 10 42.35 -37.33 3.95
CA VAL A 10 41.14 -37.26 4.78
C VAL A 10 41.02 -35.84 5.28
N PHE A 11 40.39 -34.97 4.48
CA PHE A 11 39.83 -33.74 4.99
C PHE A 11 38.69 -34.12 5.94
N CYS A 12 39.00 -34.27 7.23
CA CYS A 12 37.97 -34.27 8.26
C CYS A 12 37.21 -32.95 8.14
N SER A 13 35.99 -33.01 7.60
CA SER A 13 35.10 -31.86 7.58
C SER A 13 35.04 -31.30 9.01
N PRO A 14 35.37 -30.01 9.22
CA PRO A 14 35.41 -29.43 10.56
C PRO A 14 34.10 -29.72 11.29
N LYS A 15 34.19 -30.00 12.59
CA LYS A 15 33.04 -30.29 13.46
C LYS A 15 31.91 -29.30 13.12
N PRO A 16 30.69 -29.78 12.78
CA PRO A 16 29.57 -28.93 12.44
C PRO A 16 29.39 -27.86 13.52
N ARG A 17 29.55 -26.59 13.15
CA ARG A 17 29.44 -25.49 14.11
C ARG A 17 28.05 -25.51 14.72
N GLU A 18 27.99 -25.61 16.05
CA GLU A 18 26.77 -25.39 16.81
C GLU A 18 26.29 -23.96 16.49
N LYS A 19 25.18 -23.87 15.75
CA LYS A 19 24.60 -22.58 15.39
C LYS A 19 24.17 -21.89 16.68
N SER A 20 24.59 -20.65 16.89
CA SER A 20 24.15 -19.86 18.03
C SER A 20 22.63 -19.80 18.08
N GLU A 21 22.06 -19.70 19.28
CA GLU A 21 20.60 -19.69 19.45
C GLU A 21 19.93 -18.58 18.63
N GLU A 22 20.63 -17.45 18.46
CA GLU A 22 20.21 -16.34 17.61
C GLU A 22 20.07 -16.72 16.12
N LEU A 23 21.00 -17.54 15.59
CA LEU A 23 20.97 -18.03 14.21
C LEU A 23 19.81 -19.02 14.00
N LYS A 24 19.51 -19.85 15.00
CA LYS A 24 18.37 -20.78 14.97
C LYS A 24 17.04 -20.04 15.02
N ALA A 25 16.95 -18.99 15.83
CA ALA A 25 15.78 -18.12 15.89
C ALA A 25 15.53 -17.38 14.57
N ARG A 26 16.59 -16.91 13.89
CA ARG A 26 16.48 -16.29 12.56
C ARG A 26 16.04 -17.29 11.48
N LEU A 27 16.58 -18.50 11.50
CA LEU A 27 16.15 -19.56 10.58
C LEU A 27 14.68 -19.91 10.78
N ARG A 28 14.22 -20.02 12.03
CA ARG A 28 12.81 -20.25 12.35
C ARG A 28 11.90 -19.13 11.83
N LYS A 29 12.31 -17.87 11.94
CA LYS A 29 11.57 -16.73 11.36
C LYS A 29 11.50 -16.79 9.84
N LEU A 30 12.57 -17.21 9.17
CA LEU A 30 12.59 -17.36 7.72
C LEU A 30 11.67 -18.49 7.26
N ASP A 31 11.63 -19.58 8.04
CA ASP A 31 10.78 -20.74 7.77
C ASP A 31 9.30 -20.41 7.97
N GLU A 32 8.96 -19.72 9.07
CA GLU A 32 7.58 -19.25 9.27
C GLU A 32 7.12 -18.31 8.14
N ALA A 33 8.02 -17.49 7.60
CA ALA A 33 7.72 -16.63 6.46
C ALA A 33 7.56 -17.42 5.14
N SER A 34 8.25 -18.55 4.97
CA SER A 34 8.07 -19.42 3.79
C SER A 34 6.77 -20.20 3.87
N GLU A 35 6.41 -20.71 5.05
CA GLU A 35 5.16 -21.41 5.32
C GLU A 35 3.94 -20.51 5.06
N ARG A 36 3.99 -19.25 5.53
CA ARG A 36 2.93 -18.27 5.28
C ARG A 36 2.74 -18.00 3.78
N LYS A 37 3.81 -17.92 3.00
CA LYS A 37 3.73 -17.74 1.54
C LYS A 37 3.11 -18.96 0.86
N ALA A 38 3.50 -20.16 1.26
CA ALA A 38 2.92 -21.40 0.73
C ALA A 38 1.43 -21.49 1.06
N TYR A 39 1.03 -21.11 2.28
CA TYR A 39 -0.37 -21.01 2.67
C TYR A 39 -1.14 -20.00 1.80
N ASP A 40 -0.56 -18.83 1.55
CA ASP A 40 -1.17 -17.80 0.70
C ASP A 40 -1.34 -18.28 -0.75
N GLU A 41 -0.40 -19.06 -1.29
CA GLU A 41 -0.54 -19.68 -2.61
C GLU A 41 -1.68 -20.68 -2.68
N LEU A 42 -1.85 -21.51 -1.64
CA LEU A 42 -2.95 -22.48 -1.54
C LEU A 42 -4.32 -21.81 -1.48
N VAL A 43 -4.41 -20.61 -0.87
CA VAL A 43 -5.66 -19.88 -0.64
C VAL A 43 -5.95 -18.84 -1.73
N LYS A 44 -4.99 -18.61 -2.63
CA LYS A 44 -5.06 -17.61 -3.72
C LYS A 44 -6.30 -17.72 -4.60
N ASP A 45 -6.75 -18.94 -4.88
CA ASP A 45 -7.87 -19.19 -5.79
C ASP A 45 -9.24 -19.15 -5.09
N ILE A 46 -9.24 -19.21 -3.76
CA ILE A 46 -10.45 -19.24 -2.92
C ILE A 46 -10.77 -17.85 -2.39
N THR A 47 -9.73 -17.07 -2.08
CA THR A 47 -9.91 -15.71 -1.57
C THR A 47 -10.17 -14.73 -2.71
N PRO A 48 -11.17 -13.83 -2.58
CA PRO A 48 -11.35 -12.75 -3.55
C PRO A 48 -10.05 -11.95 -3.61
N ARG A 49 -9.52 -11.70 -4.81
CA ARG A 49 -8.27 -10.94 -5.03
C ARG A 49 -8.32 -9.66 -4.21
N LYS A 50 -7.59 -9.64 -3.10
CA LYS A 50 -7.37 -8.39 -2.37
C LYS A 50 -6.62 -7.48 -3.33
N HIS A 51 -7.14 -6.29 -3.59
CA HIS A 51 -6.37 -5.22 -4.21
C HIS A 51 -5.18 -5.01 -3.29
N VAL A 52 -4.02 -5.56 -3.68
CA VAL A 52 -2.79 -5.40 -2.93
C VAL A 52 -2.41 -3.96 -3.19
N ASP A 53 -2.76 -3.08 -2.26
CA ASP A 53 -2.21 -1.73 -2.22
C ASP A 53 -0.72 -1.92 -1.93
N GLU A 54 0.06 -2.10 -3.00
CA GLU A 54 1.51 -2.25 -2.93
C GLU A 54 2.07 -1.06 -2.14
N PRO A 55 3.10 -1.23 -1.30
CA PRO A 55 3.69 -0.13 -0.54
C PRO A 55 4.30 0.97 -1.43
N PHE A 56 4.49 0.70 -2.73
CA PHE A 56 4.83 1.69 -3.76
C PHE A 56 3.62 2.52 -4.25
N SER A 57 2.38 2.16 -3.86
CA SER A 57 1.18 2.98 -3.99
C SER A 57 1.25 4.20 -3.09
N SER A 58 1.82 4.11 -1.88
CA SER A 58 1.92 5.24 -0.96
C SER A 58 2.71 6.43 -1.54
N TYR A 59 3.74 6.17 -2.35
CA TYR A 59 4.50 7.22 -3.03
C TYR A 59 3.77 7.78 -4.27
N LYS A 60 3.11 6.91 -5.06
CA LYS A 60 2.30 7.35 -6.21
C LYS A 60 1.03 8.09 -5.78
N ASP A 61 0.42 7.68 -4.68
CA ASP A 61 -0.72 8.36 -4.05
C ASP A 61 -0.28 9.66 -3.36
N GLN A 62 0.91 9.75 -2.78
CA GLN A 62 1.45 11.02 -2.27
C GLN A 62 1.74 12.03 -3.39
N MET A 63 2.36 11.59 -4.48
CA MET A 63 2.58 12.45 -5.64
C MET A 63 1.27 12.82 -6.34
N GLY A 64 0.35 11.87 -6.45
CA GLY A 64 -0.99 12.07 -6.99
C GLY A 64 -1.83 13.02 -6.14
N PHE A 65 -1.70 12.96 -4.81
CA PHE A 65 -2.40 13.84 -3.88
C PHE A 65 -1.94 15.29 -4.01
N GLY A 66 -0.61 15.54 -3.98
CA GLY A 66 -0.09 16.90 -4.18
C GLY A 66 -0.44 17.49 -5.55
N LEU A 67 -0.35 16.67 -6.60
CA LEU A 67 -0.74 17.08 -7.96
C LEU A 67 -2.24 17.38 -8.05
N HIS A 68 -3.09 16.54 -7.45
CA HIS A 68 -4.53 16.74 -7.40
C HIS A 68 -4.90 18.04 -6.67
N VAL A 69 -4.30 18.27 -5.50
CA VAL A 69 -4.49 19.51 -4.73
C VAL A 69 -4.05 20.73 -5.55
N GLY A 70 -2.93 20.65 -6.26
CA GLY A 70 -2.45 21.72 -7.14
C GLY A 70 -3.41 22.02 -8.30
N ILE A 71 -3.95 20.99 -8.95
CA ILE A 71 -4.94 21.14 -10.03
C ILE A 71 -6.26 21.72 -9.49
N ALA A 72 -6.72 21.25 -8.32
CA ALA A 72 -7.93 21.75 -7.67
C ALA A 72 -7.78 23.22 -7.27
N MET A 73 -6.64 23.61 -6.70
CA MET A 73 -6.29 25.00 -6.39
C MET A 73 -6.29 25.88 -7.65
N PHE A 74 -5.63 25.44 -8.72
CA PHE A 74 -5.56 26.19 -9.97
C PHE A 74 -6.95 26.41 -10.58
N THR A 75 -7.75 25.34 -10.62
CA THR A 75 -9.12 25.37 -11.13
C THR A 75 -10.00 26.29 -10.29
N GLY A 76 -9.86 26.21 -8.95
CA GLY A 76 -10.57 27.08 -8.01
C GLY A 76 -10.22 28.55 -8.16
N TYR A 77 -8.93 28.87 -8.35
CA TYR A 77 -8.48 30.23 -8.62
C TYR A 77 -9.09 30.78 -9.91
N LEU A 78 -9.03 30.03 -11.01
CA LEU A 78 -9.64 30.45 -12.27
C LEU A 78 -11.15 30.63 -12.13
N MET A 79 -11.83 29.66 -11.49
CA MET A 79 -13.27 29.70 -11.24
C MET A 79 -13.67 30.88 -10.35
N GLY A 80 -12.82 31.33 -9.43
CA GLY A 80 -13.04 32.56 -8.67
C GLY A 80 -12.70 33.83 -9.45
N TYR A 81 -11.64 33.78 -10.26
CA TYR A 81 -11.09 34.91 -11.01
C TYR A 81 -11.99 35.34 -12.18
N PHE A 82 -12.45 34.41 -13.01
CA PHE A 82 -13.29 34.70 -14.18
C PHE A 82 -14.61 35.40 -13.85
N PRO A 83 -15.45 34.92 -12.91
CA PRO A 83 -16.71 35.56 -12.59
C PRO A 83 -16.51 36.90 -11.89
N PHE A 84 -15.52 37.05 -11.00
CA PHE A 84 -15.22 38.35 -10.40
C PHE A 84 -14.69 39.35 -11.41
N ARG A 85 -13.90 38.89 -12.39
CA ARG A 85 -13.44 39.71 -13.51
C ARG A 85 -14.59 40.14 -14.43
N ALA A 86 -15.61 39.28 -14.58
CA ALA A 86 -16.81 39.59 -15.34
C ALA A 86 -17.77 40.53 -14.60
N LEU A 87 -17.94 40.37 -13.27
CA LEU A 87 -18.82 41.21 -12.45
C LEU A 87 -18.21 42.58 -12.14
N PHE A 88 -16.94 42.62 -11.74
CA PHE A 88 -16.25 43.84 -11.31
C PHE A 88 -15.29 44.29 -12.40
N ASN A 89 -15.89 44.93 -13.41
CA ASN A 89 -15.28 45.64 -14.54
C ASN A 89 -13.74 45.79 -14.44
N HIS A 90 -12.98 44.95 -15.16
CA HIS A 90 -11.52 44.94 -15.41
C HIS A 90 -10.54 45.39 -14.29
N SER A 91 -10.99 45.56 -13.06
CA SER A 91 -10.15 46.03 -11.96
C SER A 91 -9.27 44.87 -11.49
N PRO A 92 -7.93 44.99 -11.62
CA PRO A 92 -7.03 43.89 -11.30
C PRO A 92 -7.16 43.44 -9.85
N ALA A 93 -7.41 44.38 -8.93
CA ALA A 93 -7.58 44.11 -7.52
C ALA A 93 -8.81 43.24 -7.20
N MET A 94 -9.98 43.52 -7.78
CA MET A 94 -11.19 42.76 -7.50
C MET A 94 -11.14 41.36 -8.13
N SER A 95 -10.60 41.24 -9.34
CA SER A 95 -10.40 39.93 -9.98
C SER A 95 -9.43 39.05 -9.18
N ALA A 96 -8.34 39.62 -8.65
CA ALA A 96 -7.43 38.91 -7.76
C ALA A 96 -8.09 38.49 -6.45
N ALA A 97 -8.91 39.36 -5.84
CA ALA A 97 -9.68 39.03 -4.65
C ALA A 97 -10.66 37.87 -4.88
N GLY A 98 -11.34 37.85 -6.04
CA GLY A 98 -12.19 36.73 -6.45
C GLY A 98 -11.42 35.42 -6.62
N GLY A 99 -10.22 35.47 -7.20
CA GLY A 99 -9.33 34.30 -7.29
C GLY A 99 -8.89 33.77 -5.93
N ILE A 100 -8.56 34.65 -4.97
CA ILE A 100 -8.23 34.27 -3.60
C ILE A 100 -9.45 33.64 -2.89
N LEU A 101 -10.64 34.22 -3.05
CA LEU A 101 -11.87 33.64 -2.53
C LEU A 101 -12.14 32.26 -3.14
N GLY A 102 -11.92 32.11 -4.45
CA GLY A 102 -11.98 30.83 -5.16
C GLY A 102 -11.00 29.79 -4.61
N LEU A 103 -9.77 30.19 -4.24
CA LEU A 103 -8.79 29.32 -3.59
C LEU A 103 -9.29 28.83 -2.22
N VAL A 104 -9.86 29.70 -1.40
CA VAL A 104 -10.40 29.32 -0.07
C VAL A 104 -11.54 28.32 -0.23
N ILE A 105 -12.46 28.56 -1.16
CA ILE A 105 -13.57 27.63 -1.44
C ILE A 105 -13.03 26.29 -1.96
N ALA A 106 -12.08 26.32 -2.89
CA ALA A 106 -11.45 25.10 -3.40
C ALA A 106 -10.73 24.31 -2.29
N MET A 107 -10.06 24.98 -1.35
CA MET A 107 -9.47 24.33 -0.17
C MET A 107 -10.51 23.63 0.70
N LEU A 108 -11.67 24.24 0.93
CA LEU A 108 -12.75 23.62 1.70
C LEU A 108 -13.32 22.37 0.99
N VAL A 109 -13.57 22.48 -0.32
CA VAL A 109 -14.08 21.36 -1.14
C VAL A 109 -13.06 20.22 -1.20
N GLU A 110 -11.79 20.54 -1.46
CA GLU A 110 -10.69 19.57 -1.49
C GLU A 110 -10.54 18.85 -0.14
N THR A 111 -10.61 19.59 0.97
CA THR A 111 -10.55 19.02 2.32
C THR A 111 -11.73 18.06 2.57
N LEU A 112 -12.94 18.44 2.15
CA LEU A 112 -14.12 17.58 2.29
C LEU A 112 -13.99 16.31 1.44
N LEU A 113 -13.56 16.45 0.18
CA LEU A 113 -13.34 15.33 -0.73
C LEU A 113 -12.22 14.41 -0.24
N PHE A 114 -11.16 14.97 0.34
CA PHE A 114 -10.09 14.22 0.98
C PHE A 114 -10.63 13.39 2.15
N ILE A 115 -11.43 14.02 3.03
CA ILE A 115 -12.07 13.33 4.16
C ILE A 115 -12.97 12.19 3.66
N ILE A 116 -13.81 12.43 2.65
CA ILE A 116 -14.71 11.40 2.10
C ILE A 116 -13.91 10.26 1.48
N ARG A 117 -12.88 10.58 0.69
CA ARG A 117 -12.06 9.56 0.02
C ARG A 117 -11.27 8.73 1.02
N THR A 118 -10.59 9.35 1.98
CA THR A 118 -9.88 8.63 3.04
C THR A 118 -10.85 7.82 3.91
N SER A 119 -12.05 8.34 4.18
CA SER A 119 -13.09 7.61 4.93
C SER A 119 -13.66 6.43 4.14
N SER A 120 -13.75 6.52 2.80
CA SER A 120 -14.20 5.42 1.95
C SER A 120 -13.18 4.28 1.84
N LEU A 121 -11.89 4.62 1.95
CA LEU A 121 -10.79 3.65 2.05
C LEU A 121 -10.87 2.88 3.37
N ASP A 122 -11.16 3.58 4.48
CA ASP A 122 -11.37 2.99 5.80
C ASP A 122 -12.66 2.13 5.85
N LYS A 123 -13.73 2.58 5.19
CA LYS A 123 -15.02 1.87 5.11
C LYS A 123 -15.03 0.64 4.19
N LYS A 124 -13.93 0.21 3.57
CA LYS A 124 -13.89 -1.13 2.93
C LYS A 124 -14.10 -2.17 4.04
N PRO A 125 -15.31 -2.74 4.19
CA PRO A 125 -15.58 -3.63 5.29
C PRO A 125 -14.92 -4.97 5.00
N ALA A 126 -14.43 -5.62 6.05
CA ALA A 126 -14.37 -7.07 6.12
C ALA A 126 -15.77 -7.64 5.79
N ARG A 127 -16.01 -7.93 4.51
CA ARG A 127 -17.20 -8.60 3.98
C ARG A 127 -16.67 -9.67 3.05
N LYS A 128 -16.58 -10.94 3.45
CA LYS A 128 -17.63 -11.76 4.04
C LYS A 128 -17.08 -12.63 5.18
N ALA A 129 -17.52 -12.36 6.40
CA ALA A 129 -17.68 -13.43 7.37
C ALA A 129 -19.03 -14.13 7.08
N THR A 130 -19.04 -15.44 7.32
CA THR A 130 -20.22 -16.34 7.43
C THR A 130 -20.90 -16.71 6.09
N SER A 131 -21.19 -17.97 5.76
CA SER A 131 -21.31 -19.20 6.56
C SER A 131 -21.10 -20.41 5.63
N PHE A 132 -20.13 -21.30 5.89
CA PHE A 132 -20.17 -22.66 5.34
C PHE A 132 -20.63 -23.59 6.46
N THR A 133 -21.92 -23.92 6.42
CA THR A 133 -22.56 -24.93 7.24
C THR A 133 -21.89 -26.27 6.95
N ILE A 134 -21.15 -26.81 7.92
CA ILE A 134 -20.71 -28.21 7.88
C ILE A 134 -21.97 -29.05 8.11
N THR A 135 -22.55 -29.59 7.03
CA THR A 135 -23.46 -30.73 7.13
C THR A 135 -22.65 -31.93 7.60
N GLN A 136 -22.59 -32.10 8.92
CA GLN A 136 -22.29 -33.36 9.58
C GLN A 136 -23.36 -34.37 9.17
N LYS A 137 -23.10 -35.12 8.09
CA LYS A 137 -23.92 -36.28 7.72
C LYS A 137 -23.59 -37.43 8.68
N LYS A 138 -24.18 -37.39 9.87
CA LYS A 138 -24.41 -38.57 10.70
C LYS A 138 -25.51 -39.39 10.03
N ASN A 139 -25.19 -40.61 9.61
CA ASN A 139 -26.08 -41.78 9.51
C ASN A 139 -25.20 -42.94 9.03
N GLN A 140 -24.83 -43.85 9.93
CA GLN A 140 -25.57 -45.06 10.31
C GLN A 140 -25.17 -46.23 9.40
#